data_AF-A0A2V9XJW4-F1
#
_entry.id   AF-A0A2V9XJW4-F1
#
_cell.length_a   1.000
_cell.length_b   1.000
_cell.length_c   1.000
_cell.angle_alpha   90.00
_cell.angle_beta   90.00
_cell.angle_gamma   90.00
#
_symmetry.space_group_name_H-M   'P 1'
#
loop_
_entity.id
_entity.type
_entity.pdbx_description
1 polymer ?
#
loop_
_entity_poly.entity_id
_entity_poly.type
_entity_poly.pdbx_seq_one_letter_code
_entity_poly.pdbx_strand_id
1 'polypeptide(L)'
;MTPSPRWLLCFVLCALFPTMAEQSSASQPSAQRDRTNVSVGQSFTGHYEGAATNRAQQVIPLAIDLTDAGGHLSGEISSTFGVFPIVGGNHQADAITIEFDAGGEKGTISAKLSDGRLFGTFTTGDDGGSIDVKKTADVPGRADTGKSAMATPILFLGVYHMANPGLDEVNTQADDVLTPKRQQELDDLADRLARFRPTKIAIEAPYRDTYWPDQYKKYLAGHYKLGRNEIEQIAFRLAKRLNLPTLYGIDFQMFANGLTPSEMELPNKTPESHKEAASLSPEEQLLRQSTVRQYLAHLNSAAEIQKNHEGYMTSLLPTDDPAIYKKADIVANWYKRNLRIFANINRVTE
;
A
#
# COMPACT_ATOMS: atom_id res chain seq x y z
N MET A 1 -23.40 8.77 -14.76
CA MET A 1 -22.70 8.51 -13.49
C MET A 1 -21.40 7.81 -13.84
N THR A 2 -20.29 8.54 -13.82
CA THR A 2 -18.94 8.00 -14.03
C THR A 2 -18.50 7.21 -12.79
N PRO A 3 -17.83 6.05 -12.94
CA PRO A 3 -17.34 5.30 -11.79
C PRO A 3 -16.13 6.02 -11.18
N SER A 4 -16.17 6.26 -9.88
CA SER A 4 -15.05 6.80 -9.11
C SER A 4 -13.92 5.78 -8.97
N PRO A 5 -12.63 6.18 -9.06
CA PRO A 5 -11.50 5.28 -8.87
C PRO A 5 -11.51 4.66 -7.45
N ARG A 6 -11.21 3.35 -7.38
CA ARG A 6 -11.22 2.55 -6.14
C ARG A 6 -9.82 2.48 -5.54
N TRP A 7 -9.70 2.80 -4.26
CA TRP A 7 -8.49 2.80 -3.45
C TRP A 7 -8.69 1.89 -2.23
N LEU A 8 -7.69 1.09 -1.81
CA LEU A 8 -7.81 0.17 -0.67
C LEU A 8 -6.67 0.38 0.34
N LEU A 9 -7.01 0.50 1.63
CA LEU A 9 -6.06 0.46 2.75
C LEU A 9 -6.14 -0.92 3.43
N CYS A 10 -5.02 -1.61 3.59
CA CYS A 10 -4.92 -2.92 4.24
C CYS A 10 -4.06 -2.84 5.51
N PHE A 11 -4.51 -3.47 6.60
CA PHE A 11 -3.68 -3.70 7.79
C PHE A 11 -3.13 -5.13 7.71
N VAL A 12 -1.90 -5.32 7.23
CA VAL A 12 -1.26 -6.65 7.12
C VAL A 12 0.26 -6.52 7.30
N LEU A 13 0.84 -7.47 8.04
CA LEU A 13 2.28 -7.71 8.14
C LEU A 13 2.80 -8.29 6.82
N CYS A 14 3.61 -7.52 6.06
CA CYS A 14 4.02 -7.87 4.69
C CYS A 14 5.44 -8.43 4.60
N ALA A 15 5.61 -9.52 3.83
CA ALA A 15 6.90 -9.98 3.30
C ALA A 15 6.79 -10.14 1.77
N LEU A 16 7.77 -9.61 1.02
CA LEU A 16 7.85 -9.62 -0.44
C LEU A 16 8.77 -10.76 -0.95
N PHE A 17 8.44 -11.32 -2.11
CA PHE A 17 9.23 -12.33 -2.83
C PHE A 17 10.23 -11.70 -3.82
N PRO A 18 11.37 -12.34 -4.14
CA PRO A 18 12.33 -11.87 -5.14
C PRO A 18 11.90 -12.21 -6.58
N THR A 19 12.17 -11.29 -7.50
CA THR A 19 11.97 -11.43 -8.96
C THR A 19 13.10 -12.21 -9.62
N MET A 20 12.75 -13.18 -10.46
CA MET A 20 13.68 -13.85 -11.37
C MET A 20 13.93 -13.01 -12.63
N ALA A 21 15.20 -12.92 -13.02
CA ALA A 21 15.65 -12.30 -14.27
C ALA A 21 15.41 -13.25 -15.45
N GLU A 22 14.87 -12.74 -16.55
CA GLU A 22 14.79 -13.48 -17.82
C GLU A 22 15.49 -12.72 -18.94
N GLN A 23 16.28 -13.47 -19.71
CA GLN A 23 17.23 -13.01 -20.71
C GLN A 23 16.55 -12.55 -21.99
N SER A 24 17.10 -11.50 -22.62
CA SER A 24 16.68 -11.06 -23.95
C SER A 24 17.21 -12.00 -25.04
N SER A 25 16.36 -12.30 -26.02
CA SER A 25 16.81 -12.73 -27.34
C SER A 25 16.03 -11.95 -28.40
N ALA A 26 16.79 -11.40 -29.35
CA ALA A 26 16.32 -10.51 -30.39
C ALA A 26 15.83 -11.31 -31.62
N SER A 27 14.75 -10.84 -32.24
CA SER A 27 14.56 -10.93 -33.71
C SER A 27 13.44 -10.00 -34.16
N GLN A 28 13.75 -9.07 -35.06
CA GLN A 28 12.78 -8.41 -35.93
C GLN A 28 12.70 -9.17 -37.26
N PRO A 29 11.58 -9.03 -37.99
CA PRO A 29 11.74 -8.43 -39.30
C PRO A 29 10.73 -7.31 -39.62
N SER A 30 11.15 -6.55 -40.63
CA SER A 30 10.63 -5.33 -41.21
C SER A 30 9.24 -5.44 -41.84
N ALA A 31 8.51 -4.32 -41.83
CA ALA A 31 7.55 -4.00 -42.87
C ALA A 31 7.39 -2.48 -43.02
N GLN A 32 7.89 -1.99 -44.14
CA GLN A 32 7.74 -0.64 -44.67
C GLN A 32 6.31 -0.44 -45.18
N ARG A 33 5.65 0.64 -44.77
CA ARG A 33 4.46 1.16 -45.47
C ARG A 33 4.51 2.68 -45.52
N ASP A 34 4.62 3.17 -46.75
CA ASP A 34 4.27 4.52 -47.17
C ASP A 34 2.90 4.93 -46.65
N ARG A 35 2.77 6.19 -46.20
CA ARG A 35 1.65 7.08 -46.55
C ARG A 35 1.84 8.50 -46.03
N THR A 36 2.00 9.41 -47.00
CA THR A 36 1.34 10.72 -47.12
C THR A 36 1.38 11.68 -45.93
N ASN A 37 2.21 12.72 -46.08
CA ASN A 37 2.24 13.94 -45.28
C ASN A 37 0.87 14.63 -45.19
N VAL A 38 0.33 14.68 -43.97
CA VAL A 38 -0.54 15.75 -43.49
C VAL A 38 0.08 16.22 -42.18
N SER A 39 0.53 17.47 -42.11
CA SER A 39 1.05 18.08 -40.88
C SER A 39 -0.11 18.33 -39.90
N VAL A 40 -0.50 17.27 -39.19
CA VAL A 40 -1.30 17.36 -37.96
C VAL A 40 -0.30 17.69 -36.86
N GLY A 41 -0.56 18.74 -36.07
CA GLY A 41 0.26 19.06 -34.90
C GLY A 41 0.47 17.82 -34.03
N GLN A 42 1.70 17.58 -33.60
CA GLN A 42 2.08 16.40 -32.83
C GLN A 42 1.24 16.36 -31.54
N SER A 43 0.34 15.37 -31.42
CA SER A 43 -0.51 15.25 -30.23
C SER A 43 0.27 14.57 -29.10
N PHE A 44 0.31 15.24 -27.95
CA PHE A 44 0.84 14.66 -26.72
C PHE A 44 -0.15 13.68 -26.06
N THR A 45 -1.40 13.60 -26.55
CA THR A 45 -2.39 12.66 -26.01
C THR A 45 -1.93 11.21 -26.17
N GLY A 46 -2.06 10.42 -25.10
CA GLY A 46 -1.79 8.98 -25.13
C GLY A 46 -1.49 8.39 -23.75
N HIS A 47 -1.32 7.07 -23.74
CA HIS A 47 -0.76 6.31 -22.62
C HIS A 47 0.74 6.13 -22.83
N TYR A 48 1.54 6.44 -21.83
CA TYR A 48 3.00 6.31 -21.86
C TYR A 48 3.46 5.44 -20.70
N GLU A 49 4.45 4.58 -20.95
CA GLU A 49 5.05 3.71 -19.93
C GLU A 49 6.57 3.80 -19.97
N GLY A 50 7.21 3.73 -18.80
CA GLY A 50 8.67 3.71 -18.69
C GLY A 50 9.10 3.91 -17.25
N ALA A 51 10.12 4.74 -17.03
CA ALA A 51 10.65 4.99 -15.70
C ALA A 51 11.16 6.41 -15.53
N ALA A 52 11.20 6.82 -14.26
CA ALA A 52 11.97 7.95 -13.79
C ALA A 52 13.14 7.47 -12.93
N THR A 53 14.24 8.21 -12.90
CA THR A 53 15.37 7.95 -12.01
C THR A 53 15.58 9.19 -11.16
N ASN A 54 15.44 9.08 -9.83
CA ASN A 54 15.55 10.21 -8.92
C ASN A 54 17.01 10.49 -8.48
N ARG A 55 17.22 11.49 -7.62
CA ARG A 55 18.57 11.88 -7.15
C ARG A 55 19.28 10.75 -6.40
N ALA A 56 18.52 9.89 -5.72
CA ALA A 56 19.02 8.73 -5.01
C ALA A 56 19.36 7.53 -5.94
N GLN A 57 19.31 7.72 -7.26
CA GLN A 57 19.49 6.66 -8.27
C GLN A 57 18.46 5.53 -8.18
N GLN A 58 17.31 5.79 -7.53
CA GLN A 58 16.20 4.86 -7.52
C GLN A 58 15.47 4.92 -8.86
N VAL A 59 15.30 3.77 -9.51
CA VAL A 59 14.47 3.62 -10.71
C VAL A 59 13.02 3.43 -10.29
N ILE A 60 12.15 4.31 -10.76
CA ILE A 60 10.74 4.42 -10.40
C ILE A 60 9.92 4.10 -11.66
N PRO A 61 9.28 2.93 -11.74
CA PRO A 61 8.36 2.63 -12.82
C PRO A 61 7.24 3.68 -12.87
N LEU A 62 6.94 4.17 -14.08
CA LEU A 62 6.01 5.26 -14.32
C LEU A 62 5.07 4.94 -15.48
N ALA A 63 3.79 5.25 -15.31
CA ALA A 63 2.84 5.38 -16.41
C ALA A 63 2.25 6.80 -16.42
N ILE A 64 2.05 7.37 -17.61
CA ILE A 64 1.41 8.68 -17.80
C ILE A 64 0.22 8.50 -18.73
N ASP A 65 -0.98 8.79 -18.22
CA ASP A 65 -2.16 8.99 -19.03
C ASP A 65 -2.31 10.49 -19.28
N LEU A 66 -2.00 10.93 -20.50
CA LEU A 66 -1.94 12.34 -20.87
C LEU A 66 -3.04 12.67 -21.87
N THR A 67 -3.86 13.66 -21.55
CA THR A 67 -4.81 14.28 -22.48
C THR A 67 -4.36 15.70 -22.79
N ASP A 68 -4.25 16.01 -24.08
CA ASP A 68 -3.94 17.34 -24.60
C ASP A 68 -5.15 17.88 -25.38
N ALA A 69 -5.88 18.79 -24.75
CA ALA A 69 -7.02 19.49 -25.35
C ALA A 69 -6.59 20.90 -25.82
N GLY A 70 -5.75 20.94 -26.85
CA GLY A 70 -5.30 22.20 -27.46
C GLY A 70 -4.44 23.05 -26.52
N GLY A 71 -3.48 22.43 -25.82
CA GLY A 71 -2.59 23.07 -24.86
C GLY A 71 -3.01 22.92 -23.40
N HIS A 72 -4.26 22.49 -23.15
CA HIS A 72 -4.73 22.16 -21.80
C HIS A 72 -4.39 20.71 -21.49
N LEU A 73 -3.36 20.52 -20.66
CA LEU A 73 -2.89 19.20 -20.26
C LEU A 73 -3.65 18.72 -19.01
N SER A 74 -4.13 17.48 -19.06
CA SER A 74 -4.82 16.82 -17.96
C SER A 74 -4.60 15.31 -18.01
N GLY A 75 -4.94 14.62 -16.91
CA GLY A 75 -4.76 13.18 -16.79
C GLY A 75 -4.05 12.80 -15.49
N GLU A 76 -3.30 11.71 -15.49
CA GLU A 76 -2.72 11.13 -14.28
C GLU A 76 -1.32 10.56 -14.54
N ILE A 77 -0.45 10.66 -13.54
CA ILE A 77 0.86 10.02 -13.49
C ILE A 77 0.81 8.95 -12.40
N SER A 78 1.05 7.69 -12.76
CA SER A 78 1.05 6.55 -11.83
C SER A 78 2.47 6.05 -11.58
N SER A 79 2.82 5.82 -10.32
CA SER A 79 4.09 5.20 -9.92
C SER A 79 3.93 4.31 -8.69
N THR A 80 5.03 3.68 -8.25
CA THR A 80 5.07 2.93 -6.98
C THR A 80 4.78 3.80 -5.74
N PHE A 81 4.83 5.13 -5.86
CA PHE A 81 4.55 6.06 -4.77
C PHE A 81 3.09 6.56 -4.75
N GLY A 82 2.29 6.22 -5.76
CA GLY A 82 0.89 6.61 -5.85
C GLY A 82 0.51 7.12 -7.23
N VAL A 83 -0.66 7.74 -7.30
CA VAL A 83 -1.17 8.37 -8.52
C VAL A 83 -1.28 9.87 -8.27
N PHE A 84 -0.74 10.62 -9.21
CA PHE A 84 -0.55 12.06 -9.14
C PHE A 84 -1.36 12.71 -10.26
N PRO A 85 -2.42 13.45 -9.93
CA PRO A 85 -3.22 14.14 -10.92
C PRO A 85 -2.38 15.19 -11.68
N ILE A 86 -2.51 15.22 -13.00
CA ILE A 86 -2.00 16.31 -13.83
C ILE A 86 -2.96 17.49 -13.65
N VAL A 87 -2.46 18.56 -13.04
CA VAL A 87 -3.24 19.76 -12.71
C VAL A 87 -3.05 20.89 -13.71
N GLY A 88 -2.11 20.73 -14.65
CA GLY A 88 -1.91 21.68 -15.73
C GLY A 88 -0.64 21.38 -16.52
N GLY A 89 -0.21 22.37 -17.28
CA GLY A 89 0.96 22.29 -18.13
C GLY A 89 0.75 23.03 -19.44
N ASN A 90 1.76 23.02 -20.28
CA ASN A 90 1.71 23.62 -21.60
C ASN A 90 2.72 22.92 -22.53
N HIS A 91 2.56 23.11 -23.83
CA HIS A 91 3.52 22.60 -24.81
C HIS A 91 3.73 23.57 -25.95
N GLN A 92 4.88 23.45 -26.59
CA GLN A 92 5.23 24.17 -27.80
C GLN A 92 6.11 23.28 -28.67
N ALA A 93 5.65 22.97 -29.88
CA ALA A 93 6.32 22.04 -30.80
C ALA A 93 6.53 20.66 -30.13
N ASP A 94 7.78 20.21 -30.01
CA ASP A 94 8.17 18.93 -29.40
C ASP A 94 8.37 19.02 -27.88
N ALA A 95 8.37 20.23 -27.30
CA ALA A 95 8.62 20.45 -25.88
C ALA A 95 7.30 20.52 -25.08
N ILE A 96 7.28 19.85 -23.93
CA ILE A 96 6.13 19.80 -23.02
C ILE A 96 6.56 20.03 -21.58
N THR A 97 5.74 20.79 -20.86
CA THR A 97 5.81 20.94 -19.40
C THR A 97 4.50 20.45 -18.80
N ILE A 98 4.56 19.46 -17.91
CA ILE A 98 3.42 18.89 -17.20
C ILE A 98 3.51 19.31 -15.73
N GLU A 99 2.43 19.84 -15.18
CA GLU A 99 2.31 20.15 -13.76
C GLU A 99 1.41 19.11 -13.08
N PHE A 100 1.85 18.56 -11.95
CA PHE A 100 1.09 17.54 -11.22
C PHE A 100 1.04 17.82 -9.72
N ASP A 101 0.00 17.30 -9.06
CA ASP A 101 -0.15 17.36 -7.61
C ASP A 101 0.48 16.12 -6.96
N ALA A 102 1.56 16.33 -6.22
CA ALA A 102 2.32 15.33 -5.49
C ALA A 102 1.86 15.19 -4.02
N GLY A 103 0.56 15.30 -3.75
CA GLY A 103 0.02 15.18 -2.39
C GLY A 103 0.06 16.51 -1.60
N GLY A 104 -0.18 17.62 -2.29
CA GLY A 104 -0.17 18.99 -1.75
C GLY A 104 1.09 19.79 -2.13
N GLU A 105 2.10 19.13 -2.67
CA GLU A 105 3.28 19.77 -3.27
C GLU A 105 3.17 19.75 -4.80
N LYS A 106 3.56 20.84 -5.46
CA LYS A 106 3.52 20.93 -6.92
C LYS A 106 4.75 20.26 -7.51
N GLY A 107 4.53 19.24 -8.33
CA GLY A 107 5.54 18.61 -9.16
C GLY A 107 5.53 19.13 -10.60
N THR A 108 6.65 19.01 -11.30
CA THR A 108 6.78 19.40 -12.71
C THR A 108 7.58 18.37 -13.50
N ILE A 109 7.13 18.03 -14.71
CA ILE A 109 7.90 17.28 -15.71
C ILE A 109 8.18 18.21 -16.89
N SER A 110 9.43 18.34 -17.30
CA SER A 110 9.86 19.05 -18.50
C SER A 110 10.49 18.03 -19.45
N ALA A 111 9.84 17.78 -20.59
CA ALA A 111 10.24 16.72 -21.51
C ALA A 111 10.16 17.16 -22.98
N LYS A 112 10.78 16.36 -23.85
CA LYS A 112 10.65 16.45 -25.30
C LYS A 112 10.06 15.16 -25.85
N LEU A 113 9.18 15.28 -26.84
CA LEU A 113 8.57 14.16 -27.55
C LEU A 113 9.31 13.89 -28.86
N SER A 114 10.04 12.77 -28.92
CA SER A 114 10.67 12.27 -30.16
C SER A 114 10.33 10.80 -30.33
N ASP A 115 9.88 10.41 -31.52
CA ASP A 115 9.55 9.02 -31.87
C ASP A 115 8.62 8.32 -30.86
N GLY A 116 7.63 9.07 -30.36
CA GLY A 116 6.69 8.58 -29.35
C GLY A 116 7.29 8.43 -27.95
N ARG A 117 8.51 8.90 -27.70
CA ARG A 117 9.15 8.88 -26.37
C ARG A 117 9.19 10.28 -25.78
N LEU A 118 8.75 10.41 -24.53
CA LEU A 118 8.95 11.58 -23.69
C LEU A 118 10.21 11.36 -22.86
N PHE A 119 11.24 12.15 -23.15
CA PHE A 119 12.49 12.14 -22.40
C PHE A 119 12.75 13.53 -21.82
N GLY A 120 13.20 13.60 -20.57
CA GLY A 120 13.40 14.89 -19.91
C GLY A 120 13.74 14.76 -18.44
N THR A 121 13.24 15.70 -17.66
CA THR A 121 13.42 15.72 -16.20
C THR A 121 12.11 15.93 -15.46
N PHE A 122 12.08 15.49 -14.21
CA PHE A 122 11.02 15.81 -13.26
C PHE A 122 11.61 16.46 -11.99
N THR A 123 10.78 17.26 -11.31
CA THR A 123 11.06 17.83 -9.99
C THR A 123 9.82 17.76 -9.11
N THR A 124 10.02 17.46 -7.82
CA THR A 124 8.97 17.55 -6.79
C THR A 124 9.65 17.85 -5.45
N GLY A 125 9.31 18.98 -4.83
CA GLY A 125 10.00 19.45 -3.62
C GLY A 125 11.52 19.47 -3.81
N ASP A 126 12.23 18.75 -2.94
CA ASP A 126 13.70 18.61 -2.99
C ASP A 126 14.19 17.40 -3.82
N ASP A 127 13.29 16.60 -4.42
CA ASP A 127 13.65 15.48 -5.29
C ASP A 127 13.47 15.82 -6.78
N GLY A 128 14.06 14.99 -7.64
CA GLY A 128 13.97 15.11 -9.08
C GLY A 128 14.98 14.24 -9.81
N GLY A 129 14.90 14.22 -11.14
CA GLY A 129 15.84 13.47 -11.95
C GLY A 129 15.33 13.25 -13.36
N SER A 130 15.80 12.20 -14.03
CA SER A 130 15.45 11.94 -15.43
C SER A 130 14.14 11.19 -15.56
N ILE A 131 13.44 11.41 -16.67
CA ILE A 131 12.27 10.63 -17.08
C ILE A 131 12.48 10.13 -18.52
N ASP A 132 12.11 8.88 -18.77
CA ASP A 132 12.07 8.26 -20.11
C ASP A 132 10.86 7.34 -20.17
N VAL A 133 9.83 7.77 -20.90
CA VAL A 133 8.60 7.00 -21.11
C VAL A 133 8.25 6.95 -22.59
N LYS A 134 7.71 5.82 -23.03
CA LYS A 134 7.31 5.56 -24.42
C LYS A 134 5.80 5.48 -24.52
N LYS A 135 5.21 6.13 -25.53
CA LYS A 135 3.81 6.02 -25.87
C LYS A 135 3.50 4.57 -26.27
N THR A 136 2.60 3.94 -25.54
CA THR A 136 2.12 2.57 -25.77
C THR A 136 0.70 2.54 -26.32
N ALA A 137 -0.08 3.62 -26.18
CA ALA A 137 -1.39 3.78 -26.83
C ALA A 137 -1.71 5.25 -27.15
N ASP A 138 -2.50 5.49 -28.21
CA ASP A 138 -2.95 6.83 -28.61
C ASP A 138 -4.10 7.38 -27.75
N VAL A 139 -4.78 6.50 -27.01
CA VAL A 139 -5.88 6.88 -26.11
C VAL A 139 -5.44 6.64 -24.67
N PRO A 140 -5.57 7.64 -23.78
CA PRO A 140 -5.33 7.45 -22.34
C PRO A 140 -6.19 6.32 -21.78
N GLY A 141 -5.60 5.45 -20.96
CA GLY A 141 -6.31 4.39 -20.26
C GLY A 141 -6.67 3.14 -21.07
N ARG A 142 -6.17 2.96 -22.31
CA ARG A 142 -6.33 1.70 -23.06
C ARG A 142 -4.97 1.08 -23.41
N ALA A 143 -4.40 0.32 -22.48
CA ALA A 143 -3.32 -0.62 -22.81
C ALA A 143 -3.89 -1.78 -23.64
N ASP A 144 -3.62 -1.80 -24.95
CA ASP A 144 -3.93 -2.92 -25.85
C ASP A 144 -2.77 -3.92 -25.87
N THR A 145 -2.47 -4.51 -24.71
CA THR A 145 -1.72 -5.77 -24.55
C THR A 145 -2.11 -6.34 -23.18
N GLY A 146 -2.38 -7.65 -23.11
CA GLY A 146 -2.82 -8.31 -21.87
C GLY A 146 -1.92 -8.00 -20.67
N LYS A 147 -2.54 -7.50 -19.59
CA LYS A 147 -1.97 -6.94 -18.34
C LYS A 147 -1.51 -5.47 -18.40
N SER A 148 -2.46 -4.54 -18.38
CA SER A 148 -2.40 -3.39 -17.47
C SER A 148 -3.79 -2.73 -17.40
N ALA A 149 -4.69 -3.30 -16.60
CA ALA A 149 -5.83 -2.55 -16.10
C ALA A 149 -5.37 -1.94 -14.77
N MET A 150 -5.16 -0.62 -14.73
CA MET A 150 -5.07 0.23 -13.54
C MET A 150 -4.70 -0.51 -12.26
N ALA A 151 -3.41 -0.60 -11.92
CA ALA A 151 -2.99 -1.16 -10.64
C ALA A 151 -3.72 -0.40 -9.52
N THR A 152 -4.69 -1.04 -8.87
CA THR A 152 -5.43 -0.46 -7.74
C THR A 152 -4.41 -0.16 -6.64
N PRO A 153 -4.19 1.11 -6.27
CA PRO A 153 -3.13 1.41 -5.32
C PRO A 153 -3.56 0.95 -3.93
N ILE A 154 -2.65 0.24 -3.27
CA ILE A 154 -2.87 -0.35 -1.96
C ILE A 154 -1.85 0.24 -1.00
N LEU A 155 -2.32 0.77 0.12
CA LEU A 155 -1.46 1.14 1.25
C LEU A 155 -1.56 0.02 2.30
N PHE A 156 -0.42 -0.54 2.69
CA PHE A 156 -0.32 -1.43 3.83
C PHE A 156 0.11 -0.65 5.07
N LEU A 157 -0.58 -0.85 6.19
CA LEU A 157 -0.26 -0.24 7.47
C LEU A 157 -0.20 -1.33 8.55
N GLY A 158 1.01 -1.75 8.93
CA GLY A 158 1.24 -2.55 10.13
C GLY A 158 0.94 -1.74 11.39
N VAL A 159 0.28 -2.35 12.37
CA VAL A 159 -0.09 -1.73 13.65
C VAL A 159 0.27 -2.64 14.81
N TYR A 160 0.42 -2.06 15.99
CA TYR A 160 0.54 -2.79 17.24
C TYR A 160 -0.85 -3.01 17.85
N HIS A 161 -1.00 -4.04 18.68
CA HIS A 161 -2.24 -4.31 19.40
C HIS A 161 -2.51 -3.23 20.45
N MET A 162 -3.52 -2.39 20.20
CA MET A 162 -3.89 -1.26 21.08
C MET A 162 -4.82 -1.69 22.21
N ALA A 163 -5.73 -2.63 21.90
CA ALA A 163 -6.31 -3.48 22.92
C ALA A 163 -5.24 -4.54 23.21
N ASN A 164 -4.91 -4.79 24.47
CA ASN A 164 -3.99 -5.87 24.83
C ASN A 164 -4.79 -7.15 25.08
N PRO A 165 -5.02 -8.04 24.09
CA PRO A 165 -5.73 -9.28 24.31
C PRO A 165 -4.83 -10.39 24.88
N GLY A 166 -3.50 -10.20 24.89
CA GLY A 166 -2.55 -11.21 25.37
C GLY A 166 -2.46 -12.48 24.50
N LEU A 167 -2.81 -12.38 23.21
CA LEU A 167 -2.93 -13.54 22.31
C LEU A 167 -1.67 -13.86 21.51
N ASP A 168 -0.70 -12.93 21.46
CA ASP A 168 0.55 -13.11 20.73
C ASP A 168 1.69 -13.59 21.64
N GLU A 169 2.70 -14.22 21.04
CA GLU A 169 3.91 -14.65 21.75
C GLU A 169 4.74 -13.45 22.27
N VAL A 170 4.60 -12.27 21.65
CA VAL A 170 5.23 -11.01 22.06
C VAL A 170 4.15 -9.94 22.22
N ASN A 171 3.92 -9.44 23.44
CA ASN A 171 2.90 -8.41 23.73
C ASN A 171 3.56 -7.14 24.24
N THR A 172 3.39 -6.03 23.52
CA THR A 172 3.88 -4.69 23.91
C THR A 172 2.90 -3.99 24.85
N GLN A 173 3.34 -3.58 26.05
CA GLN A 173 2.52 -2.81 27.00
C GLN A 173 2.50 -1.31 26.65
N ALA A 174 1.51 -0.90 25.84
CA ALA A 174 1.19 0.49 25.56
C ALA A 174 0.54 1.21 26.76
N ASP A 175 0.66 2.54 26.83
CA ASP A 175 -0.22 3.37 27.66
C ASP A 175 -1.66 3.40 27.10
N ASP A 176 -2.65 3.76 27.93
CA ASP A 176 -4.06 3.66 27.52
C ASP A 176 -4.36 4.56 26.31
N VAL A 177 -4.76 3.91 25.21
CA VAL A 177 -5.10 4.55 23.94
C VAL A 177 -6.28 5.50 24.07
N LEU A 178 -7.12 5.35 25.10
CA LEU A 178 -8.27 6.22 25.37
C LEU A 178 -7.90 7.54 26.06
N THR A 179 -6.63 7.76 26.42
CA THR A 179 -6.19 9.04 27.00
C THR A 179 -6.38 10.20 26.02
N PRO A 180 -6.69 11.43 26.48
CA PRO A 180 -6.89 12.58 25.59
C PRO A 180 -5.74 12.82 24.62
N LYS A 181 -4.50 12.64 25.07
CA LYS A 181 -3.29 12.74 24.24
C LYS A 181 -3.33 11.73 23.09
N ARG A 182 -3.54 10.44 23.39
CA ARG A 182 -3.58 9.38 22.36
C ARG A 182 -4.76 9.54 21.42
N GLN A 183 -5.91 10.00 21.91
CA GLN A 183 -7.07 10.30 21.07
C GLN A 183 -6.77 11.41 20.05
N GLN A 184 -6.08 12.48 20.45
CA GLN A 184 -5.63 13.53 19.53
C GLN A 184 -4.62 13.00 18.49
N GLU A 185 -3.67 12.16 18.90
CA GLU A 185 -2.70 11.54 18.00
C GLU A 185 -3.36 10.61 16.96
N LEU A 186 -4.40 9.88 17.36
CA LEU A 186 -5.19 9.03 16.46
C LEU A 186 -6.04 9.84 15.49
N ASP A 187 -6.57 10.99 15.92
CA ASP A 187 -7.29 11.90 15.04
C ASP A 187 -6.35 12.51 13.98
N ASP A 188 -5.12 12.93 14.34
CA ASP A 188 -4.08 13.36 13.38
C ASP A 188 -3.69 12.23 12.43
N LEU A 189 -3.50 11.01 12.94
CA LEU A 189 -3.19 9.84 12.11
C LEU A 189 -4.29 9.61 11.06
N ALA A 190 -5.56 9.64 11.47
CA ALA A 190 -6.68 9.42 10.56
C ALA A 190 -6.82 10.57 9.52
N ASP A 191 -6.50 11.82 9.86
CA ASP A 191 -6.44 12.92 8.88
C ASP A 191 -5.39 12.66 7.80
N ARG A 192 -4.21 12.17 8.22
CA ARG A 192 -3.11 11.89 7.29
C ARG A 192 -3.41 10.70 6.38
N LEU A 193 -3.99 9.64 6.93
CA LEU A 193 -4.42 8.47 6.16
C LEU A 193 -5.54 8.83 5.18
N ALA A 194 -6.42 9.78 5.52
CA ALA A 194 -7.48 10.24 4.63
C ALA A 194 -6.94 10.89 3.33
N ARG A 195 -5.71 11.41 3.33
CA ARG A 195 -5.06 11.97 2.12
C ARG A 195 -4.75 10.92 1.05
N PHE A 196 -4.60 9.66 1.44
CA PHE A 196 -4.51 8.54 0.49
C PHE A 196 -5.86 8.28 -0.22
N ARG A 197 -6.96 8.85 0.30
CA ARG A 197 -8.32 8.72 -0.25
C ARG A 197 -8.78 7.27 -0.43
N PRO A 198 -8.61 6.37 0.56
CA PRO A 198 -9.07 4.99 0.43
C PRO A 198 -10.59 4.95 0.22
N THR A 199 -11.06 4.16 -0.74
CA THR A 199 -12.49 3.86 -0.97
C THR A 199 -12.96 2.61 -0.25
N LYS A 200 -12.01 1.76 0.15
CA LYS A 200 -12.23 0.55 0.91
C LYS A 200 -11.18 0.51 2.03
N ILE A 201 -11.58 0.00 3.18
CA ILE A 201 -10.67 -0.24 4.31
C ILE A 201 -10.82 -1.72 4.69
N ALA A 202 -9.74 -2.46 4.51
CA ALA A 202 -9.64 -3.85 4.89
C ALA A 202 -8.97 -4.00 6.25
N ILE A 203 -9.55 -4.82 7.13
CA ILE A 203 -9.16 -4.99 8.52
C ILE A 203 -8.76 -6.44 8.79
N GLU A 204 -7.89 -6.64 9.77
CA GLU A 204 -7.49 -7.95 10.28
C GLU A 204 -8.61 -8.58 11.11
N ALA A 205 -9.71 -8.88 10.43
CA ALA A 205 -10.85 -9.64 10.92
C ALA A 205 -11.16 -10.75 9.91
N PRO A 206 -11.75 -11.89 10.33
CA PRO A 206 -12.00 -13.02 9.44
C PRO A 206 -12.68 -12.60 8.14
N TYR A 207 -12.29 -13.20 7.03
CA TYR A 207 -12.94 -12.95 5.74
C TYR A 207 -14.46 -13.21 5.82
N ARG A 208 -15.25 -12.25 5.34
CA ARG A 208 -16.74 -12.20 5.47
C ARG A 208 -17.23 -12.03 6.91
N ASP A 209 -16.41 -11.51 7.81
CA ASP A 209 -16.86 -11.05 9.12
C ASP A 209 -18.01 -10.04 8.99
N THR A 210 -19.01 -10.21 9.85
CA THR A 210 -20.16 -9.30 9.96
C THR A 210 -20.11 -8.47 11.25
N TYR A 211 -19.34 -8.91 12.25
CA TYR A 211 -19.28 -8.27 13.55
C TYR A 211 -18.78 -6.83 13.47
N TRP A 212 -17.63 -6.60 12.85
CA TRP A 212 -17.02 -5.26 12.75
C TRP A 212 -17.81 -4.31 11.84
N PRO A 213 -18.29 -4.73 10.64
CA PRO A 213 -19.23 -3.93 9.87
C PRO A 213 -20.48 -3.51 10.66
N ASP A 214 -21.04 -4.39 11.48
CA ASP A 214 -22.24 -4.07 12.26
C ASP A 214 -21.94 -3.15 13.46
N GLN A 215 -20.80 -3.31 14.14
CA GLN A 215 -20.37 -2.33 15.16
C GLN A 215 -20.10 -0.96 14.52
N TYR A 216 -19.52 -0.94 13.31
CA TYR A 216 -19.26 0.30 12.58
C TYR A 216 -20.57 1.02 12.21
N LYS A 217 -21.60 0.30 11.75
CA LYS A 217 -22.93 0.90 11.51
C LYS A 217 -23.52 1.52 12.79
N LYS A 218 -23.41 0.85 13.93
CA LYS A 218 -23.86 1.41 15.23
C LYS A 218 -23.06 2.65 15.61
N TYR A 219 -21.75 2.67 15.32
CA TYR A 219 -20.89 3.83 15.54
C TYR A 219 -21.29 5.02 14.67
N LEU A 220 -21.62 4.80 13.41
CA LEU A 220 -22.17 5.84 12.52
C LEU A 220 -23.51 6.40 13.05
N ALA A 221 -24.36 5.53 13.61
CA ALA A 221 -25.63 5.92 14.22
C ALA A 221 -25.50 6.58 15.61
N GLY A 222 -24.29 6.70 16.17
CA GLY A 222 -24.07 7.26 17.51
C GLY A 222 -24.45 6.30 18.65
N HIS A 223 -24.72 5.02 18.35
CA HIS A 223 -25.10 3.97 19.30
C HIS A 223 -23.92 3.09 19.73
N TYR A 224 -22.70 3.52 19.45
CA TYR A 224 -21.49 2.77 19.79
C TYR A 224 -20.36 3.74 20.15
N LYS A 225 -19.67 3.47 21.25
CA LYS A 225 -18.49 4.23 21.69
C LYS A 225 -17.25 3.40 21.39
N LEU A 226 -16.25 4.01 20.75
CA LEU A 226 -15.01 3.33 20.38
C LEU A 226 -14.31 2.75 21.62
N GLY A 227 -14.03 1.45 21.59
CA GLY A 227 -13.20 0.74 22.55
C GLY A 227 -11.71 0.82 22.24
N ARG A 228 -10.89 -0.01 22.89
CA ARG A 228 -9.42 0.08 22.76
C ARG A 228 -8.86 -0.54 21.49
N ASN A 229 -9.66 -1.32 20.75
CA ASN A 229 -9.16 -2.09 19.64
C ASN A 229 -8.72 -1.16 18.48
N GLU A 230 -7.62 -1.48 17.84
CA GLU A 230 -7.02 -0.76 16.71
C GLU A 230 -7.97 -0.62 15.50
N ILE A 231 -8.86 -1.60 15.27
CA ILE A 231 -9.93 -1.51 14.25
C ILE A 231 -10.87 -0.35 14.59
N GLU A 232 -11.23 -0.18 15.86
CA GLU A 232 -12.07 0.94 16.31
C GLU A 232 -11.29 2.26 16.31
N GLN A 233 -10.06 2.24 16.83
CA GLN A 233 -9.26 3.44 17.01
C GLN A 233 -8.71 4.01 15.71
N ILE A 234 -8.52 3.20 14.67
CA ILE A 234 -8.01 3.65 13.36
C ILE A 234 -9.06 3.46 12.27
N ALA A 235 -9.51 2.23 12.01
CA ALA A 235 -10.33 1.93 10.84
C ALA A 235 -11.73 2.58 10.92
N PHE A 236 -12.41 2.55 12.07
CA PHE A 236 -13.72 3.19 12.23
C PHE A 236 -13.62 4.71 12.07
N ARG A 237 -12.59 5.32 12.67
CA ARG A 237 -12.36 6.78 12.55
C ARG A 237 -12.14 7.19 11.11
N LEU A 238 -11.24 6.49 10.41
CA LEU A 238 -10.90 6.78 9.03
C LEU A 238 -12.09 6.56 8.10
N ALA A 239 -12.79 5.43 8.24
CA ALA A 239 -13.99 5.12 7.46
C ALA A 239 -15.07 6.20 7.61
N LYS A 240 -15.33 6.63 8.86
CA LYS A 240 -16.31 7.69 9.15
C LYS A 240 -15.90 9.02 8.52
N ARG A 241 -14.62 9.39 8.63
CA ARG A 241 -14.07 10.64 8.07
C ARG A 241 -14.19 10.69 6.53
N LEU A 242 -14.13 9.53 5.88
CA LEU A 242 -14.24 9.35 4.43
C LEU A 242 -15.67 9.01 3.96
N ASN A 243 -16.65 8.98 4.87
CA ASN A 243 -18.03 8.56 4.59
C ASN A 243 -18.13 7.17 3.91
N LEU A 244 -17.24 6.25 4.27
CA LEU A 244 -17.29 4.88 3.73
C LEU A 244 -18.42 4.08 4.40
N PRO A 245 -19.17 3.28 3.64
CA PRO A 245 -20.36 2.60 4.15
C PRO A 245 -20.04 1.39 5.02
N THR A 246 -18.85 0.79 4.88
CA THR A 246 -18.47 -0.44 5.58
C THR A 246 -16.95 -0.64 5.63
N LEU A 247 -16.55 -1.64 6.41
CA LEU A 247 -15.22 -2.22 6.48
C LEU A 247 -15.23 -3.64 5.88
N TYR A 248 -14.05 -4.17 5.55
CA TYR A 248 -13.91 -5.50 4.94
C TYR A 248 -12.93 -6.37 5.74
N GLY A 249 -13.41 -7.45 6.35
CA GLY A 249 -12.51 -8.46 6.92
C GLY A 249 -11.76 -9.21 5.81
N ILE A 250 -10.44 -9.33 5.94
CA ILE A 250 -9.58 -10.04 4.98
C ILE A 250 -8.74 -11.14 5.62
N ASP A 251 -8.81 -11.30 6.94
CA ASP A 251 -7.96 -12.23 7.66
C ASP A 251 -8.35 -13.70 7.40
N PHE A 252 -7.35 -14.56 7.50
CA PHE A 252 -7.53 -15.99 7.66
C PHE A 252 -7.09 -16.39 9.07
N GLN A 253 -8.06 -16.75 9.91
CA GLN A 253 -7.84 -16.98 11.33
C GLN A 253 -6.82 -18.09 11.57
N MET A 254 -5.78 -17.74 12.32
CA MET A 254 -4.70 -18.62 12.75
C MET A 254 -4.28 -18.20 14.16
N PHE A 255 -3.86 -19.16 14.97
CA PHE A 255 -3.27 -18.90 16.28
C PHE A 255 -1.77 -18.63 16.16
N ALA A 256 -1.17 -18.09 17.22
CA ALA A 256 0.26 -17.76 17.25
C ALA A 256 1.16 -18.99 16.98
N ASN A 257 0.70 -20.19 17.34
CA ASN A 257 1.35 -21.46 17.05
C ASN A 257 1.25 -21.92 15.58
N GLY A 258 0.72 -21.08 14.68
CA GLY A 258 0.54 -21.38 13.27
C GLY A 258 -0.63 -22.30 12.93
N LEU A 259 -1.41 -22.77 13.92
CA LEU A 259 -2.55 -23.65 13.67
C LEU A 259 -3.83 -22.86 13.41
N THR A 260 -4.69 -23.41 12.57
CA THR A 260 -6.05 -22.92 12.34
C THR A 260 -7.00 -23.44 13.42
N PRO A 261 -8.16 -22.80 13.64
CA PRO A 261 -9.19 -23.31 14.54
C PRO A 261 -9.58 -24.76 14.29
N SER A 262 -9.55 -25.21 13.03
CA SER A 262 -9.85 -26.60 12.64
C SER A 262 -8.71 -27.59 12.92
N GLU A 263 -7.48 -27.13 13.09
CA GLU A 263 -6.29 -27.97 13.37
C GLU A 263 -6.03 -28.12 14.88
N MET A 264 -6.85 -27.49 15.73
CA MET A 264 -6.75 -27.59 17.19
C MET A 264 -7.66 -28.71 17.72
N GLU A 265 -7.09 -29.72 18.36
CA GLU A 265 -7.85 -30.70 19.14
C GLU A 265 -8.22 -30.11 20.52
N LEU A 266 -9.38 -29.43 20.62
CA LEU A 266 -10.05 -28.94 21.85
C LEU A 266 -9.43 -27.70 22.56
N PRO A 267 -10.20 -26.97 23.41
CA PRO A 267 -10.28 -25.50 23.38
C PRO A 267 -9.11 -24.80 24.07
N ASN A 268 -8.74 -23.64 23.51
CA ASN A 268 -7.95 -22.54 24.09
C ASN A 268 -7.42 -22.81 25.51
N LYS A 269 -6.25 -23.43 25.61
CA LYS A 269 -5.32 -23.01 26.64
C LYS A 269 -4.75 -21.68 26.16
N THR A 270 -5.27 -20.58 26.70
CA THR A 270 -4.52 -19.33 26.77
C THR A 270 -3.12 -19.68 27.29
N PRO A 271 -2.04 -19.31 26.58
CA PRO A 271 -0.71 -19.41 27.15
C PRO A 271 -0.74 -18.73 28.51
N GLU A 272 -0.35 -19.42 29.58
CA GLU A 272 -0.09 -18.77 30.85
C GLU A 272 1.05 -17.78 30.62
N SER A 273 0.71 -16.51 30.40
CA SER A 273 1.70 -15.44 30.41
C SER A 273 2.11 -15.24 31.87
N HIS A 274 3.16 -15.90 32.30
CA HIS A 274 3.91 -15.46 33.48
C HIS A 274 4.51 -14.09 33.17
N LYS A 275 3.81 -13.00 33.50
CA LYS A 275 4.40 -11.66 33.55
C LYS A 275 4.84 -11.39 34.98
N GLU A 276 6.07 -11.77 35.31
CA GLU A 276 6.82 -10.99 36.29
C GLU A 276 6.95 -9.56 35.75
N ALA A 277 6.91 -8.56 36.63
CA ALA A 277 7.08 -7.16 36.29
C ALA A 277 8.52 -6.91 35.79
N ALA A 278 8.78 -7.27 34.54
CA ALA A 278 10.02 -6.96 33.85
C ALA A 278 10.06 -5.46 33.53
N SER A 279 11.26 -4.89 33.56
CA SER A 279 11.54 -3.56 33.00
C SER A 279 10.99 -3.48 31.57
N LEU A 280 10.47 -2.30 31.21
CA LEU A 280 9.92 -2.08 29.86
C LEU A 280 10.94 -2.47 28.79
N SER A 281 10.51 -3.23 27.79
CA SER A 281 11.34 -3.53 26.63
C SER A 281 11.72 -2.23 25.89
N PRO A 282 12.82 -2.19 25.12
CA PRO A 282 13.17 -1.02 24.31
C PRO A 282 12.02 -0.56 23.39
N GLU A 283 11.22 -1.51 22.90
CA GLU A 283 10.05 -1.24 22.07
C GLU A 283 8.91 -0.58 22.86
N GLU A 284 8.63 -1.06 24.07
CA GLU A 284 7.64 -0.46 24.96
C GLU A 284 8.04 0.96 25.38
N GLN A 285 9.33 1.19 25.62
CA GLN A 285 9.86 2.53 25.90
C GLN A 285 9.70 3.45 24.69
N LEU A 286 10.02 2.97 23.49
CA LEU A 286 9.88 3.72 22.25
C LEU A 286 8.42 4.12 22.01
N LEU A 287 7.47 3.19 22.17
CA LEU A 287 6.04 3.46 22.01
C LEU A 287 5.54 4.54 22.99
N ARG A 288 5.97 4.48 24.26
CA ARG A 288 5.58 5.47 25.28
C ARG A 288 6.17 6.85 25.02
N GLN A 289 7.37 6.91 24.45
CA GLN A 289 8.06 8.17 24.16
C GLN A 289 7.65 8.79 22.80
N SER A 290 7.06 7.98 21.92
CA SER A 290 6.63 8.40 20.58
C SER A 290 5.15 8.79 20.55
N THR A 291 4.79 9.64 19.59
CA THR A 291 3.39 9.73 19.15
C THR A 291 2.98 8.43 18.43
N VAL A 292 1.68 8.11 18.38
CA VAL A 292 1.17 6.94 17.62
C VAL A 292 1.71 6.94 16.19
N ARG A 293 1.68 8.09 15.50
CA ARG A 293 2.19 8.22 14.14
C ARG A 293 3.69 7.92 14.03
N GLN A 294 4.51 8.44 14.94
CA GLN A 294 5.96 8.20 14.90
C GLN A 294 6.27 6.73 15.13
N TYR A 295 5.58 6.09 16.07
CA TYR A 295 5.78 4.67 16.33
C TYR A 295 5.30 3.80 15.15
N LEU A 296 4.15 4.11 14.54
CA LEU A 296 3.71 3.40 13.33
C LEU A 296 4.67 3.63 12.15
N ALA A 297 5.23 4.83 11.99
CA ALA A 297 6.24 5.08 10.96
C ALA A 297 7.53 4.27 11.20
N HIS A 298 7.94 4.10 12.45
CA HIS A 298 9.06 3.23 12.81
C HIS A 298 8.74 1.76 12.51
N LEU A 299 7.59 1.27 12.98
CA LEU A 299 7.13 -0.11 12.78
C LEU A 299 7.02 -0.48 11.29
N ASN A 300 6.63 0.47 10.44
CA ASN A 300 6.49 0.28 9.00
C ASN A 300 7.74 0.71 8.20
N SER A 301 8.86 0.97 8.87
CA SER A 301 10.12 1.28 8.19
C SER A 301 10.69 0.03 7.52
N ALA A 302 11.42 0.21 6.42
CA ALA A 302 12.08 -0.90 5.72
C ALA A 302 12.99 -1.73 6.66
N ALA A 303 13.64 -1.07 7.62
CA ALA A 303 14.50 -1.73 8.59
C ALA A 303 13.72 -2.62 9.56
N GLU A 304 12.61 -2.15 10.14
CA GLU A 304 11.82 -2.98 11.06
C GLU A 304 11.06 -4.09 10.32
N ILE A 305 10.60 -3.84 9.09
CA ILE A 305 10.00 -4.89 8.23
C ILE A 305 11.04 -5.98 7.93
N GLN A 306 12.25 -5.60 7.55
CA GLN A 306 13.35 -6.53 7.27
C GLN A 306 13.70 -7.34 8.53
N LYS A 307 13.83 -6.67 9.68
CA LYS A 307 14.12 -7.33 10.96
C LYS A 307 13.01 -8.30 11.38
N ASN A 308 11.74 -7.95 11.17
CA ASN A 308 10.61 -8.84 11.41
C ASN A 308 10.69 -10.09 10.51
N HIS A 309 11.02 -9.89 9.24
CA HIS A 309 11.22 -10.99 8.29
C HIS A 309 12.38 -11.91 8.69
N GLU A 310 13.52 -11.34 9.10
CA GLU A 310 14.68 -12.08 9.59
C GLU A 310 14.35 -12.92 10.83
N GLY A 311 13.43 -12.48 11.67
CA GLY A 311 12.91 -13.24 12.82
C GLY A 311 12.40 -14.63 12.43
N TYR A 312 11.67 -14.74 11.32
CA TYR A 312 11.20 -16.04 10.82
C TYR A 312 12.38 -16.94 10.41
N MET A 313 13.35 -16.40 9.68
CA MET A 313 14.48 -17.19 9.18
C MET A 313 15.44 -17.62 10.29
N THR A 314 15.71 -16.71 11.24
CA THR A 314 16.53 -17.01 12.41
C THR A 314 15.87 -18.03 13.34
N SER A 315 14.54 -18.07 13.40
CA SER A 315 13.82 -19.11 14.16
C SER A 315 14.11 -20.53 13.64
N LEU A 316 14.44 -20.68 12.36
CA LEU A 316 14.74 -21.95 11.70
C LEU A 316 16.17 -22.45 11.94
N LEU A 317 17.02 -21.68 12.62
CA LEU A 317 18.37 -22.11 12.96
C LEU A 317 18.32 -23.38 13.83
N PRO A 318 19.31 -24.29 13.69
CA PRO A 318 19.32 -25.56 14.41
C PRO A 318 19.14 -25.38 15.92
N THR A 319 18.32 -26.25 16.52
CA THR A 319 18.12 -26.36 17.97
C THR A 319 18.11 -27.82 18.38
N ASP A 320 18.31 -28.09 19.67
CA ASP A 320 18.24 -29.45 20.25
C ASP A 320 16.80 -29.98 20.39
N ASP A 321 15.81 -29.34 19.76
CA ASP A 321 14.40 -29.76 19.78
C ASP A 321 14.22 -31.06 18.95
N PRO A 322 13.70 -32.15 19.54
CA PRO A 322 13.47 -33.39 18.81
C PRO A 322 12.42 -33.26 17.70
N ALA A 323 11.55 -32.23 17.75
CA ALA A 323 10.56 -31.93 16.72
C ALA A 323 11.18 -31.03 15.63
N ILE A 324 12.11 -31.60 14.85
CA ILE A 324 12.97 -30.88 13.90
C ILE A 324 12.24 -30.01 12.86
N TYR A 325 10.96 -30.29 12.56
CA TYR A 325 10.16 -29.52 11.60
C TYR A 325 9.15 -28.56 12.23
N LYS A 326 8.96 -28.59 13.55
CA LYS A 326 7.93 -27.79 14.24
C LYS A 326 8.00 -26.31 13.89
N LYS A 327 9.21 -25.73 13.89
CA LYS A 327 9.41 -24.32 13.55
C LYS A 327 9.21 -24.03 12.07
N ALA A 328 9.62 -24.97 11.21
CA ALA A 328 9.39 -24.87 9.77
C ALA A 328 7.89 -24.91 9.45
N ASP A 329 7.12 -25.75 10.14
CA ASP A 329 5.65 -25.83 10.00
C ASP A 329 4.97 -24.53 10.44
N ILE A 330 5.42 -23.93 11.55
CA ILE A 330 4.94 -22.62 12.03
C ILE A 330 5.19 -21.55 10.96
N VAL A 331 6.43 -21.44 10.46
CA VAL A 331 6.79 -20.47 9.41
C VAL A 331 5.96 -20.71 8.14
N ALA A 332 5.84 -21.96 7.69
CA ALA A 332 5.05 -22.33 6.52
C ALA A 332 3.58 -21.93 6.69
N ASN A 333 3.01 -22.11 7.89
CA ASN A 333 1.64 -21.71 8.19
C ASN A 333 1.46 -20.19 8.21
N TRP A 334 2.44 -19.42 8.71
CA TRP A 334 2.44 -17.96 8.59
C TRP A 334 2.38 -17.50 7.13
N TYR A 335 3.20 -18.09 6.25
CA TYR A 335 3.13 -17.81 4.82
C TYR A 335 1.79 -18.25 4.19
N LYS A 336 1.25 -19.40 4.59
CA LYS A 336 -0.07 -19.90 4.17
C LYS A 336 -1.17 -18.88 4.51
N ARG A 337 -1.16 -18.31 5.73
CA ARG A 337 -2.08 -17.24 6.14
C ARG A 337 -1.91 -16.00 5.26
N ASN A 338 -0.68 -15.52 5.06
CA ASN A 338 -0.40 -14.33 4.27
C ASN A 338 -0.88 -14.46 2.82
N LEU A 339 -0.69 -15.63 2.19
CA LEU A 339 -1.21 -15.90 0.84
C LEU A 339 -2.75 -15.92 0.80
N ARG A 340 -3.41 -16.39 1.86
CA ARG A 340 -4.88 -16.37 1.96
C ARG A 340 -5.40 -14.94 2.16
N ILE A 341 -4.72 -14.14 2.98
CA ILE A 341 -5.03 -12.71 3.13
C ILE A 341 -4.88 -12.00 1.79
N PHE A 342 -3.78 -12.23 1.06
CA PHE A 342 -3.59 -11.69 -0.30
C PHE A 342 -4.73 -12.08 -1.24
N ALA A 343 -5.17 -13.34 -1.24
CA ALA A 343 -6.31 -13.78 -2.03
C ALA A 343 -7.62 -13.06 -1.62
N ASN A 344 -7.82 -12.81 -0.32
CA ASN A 344 -8.99 -12.09 0.19
C ASN A 344 -8.95 -10.61 -0.19
N ILE A 345 -7.78 -9.97 -0.18
CA ILE A 345 -7.56 -8.60 -0.67
C ILE A 345 -8.05 -8.48 -2.12
N ASN A 346 -7.62 -9.39 -2.99
CA ASN A 346 -8.05 -9.40 -4.40
C ASN A 346 -9.58 -9.50 -4.54
N ARG A 347 -10.22 -10.38 -3.74
CA ARG A 347 -11.69 -10.53 -3.74
C ARG A 347 -12.43 -9.29 -3.27
N VAL A 348 -11.82 -8.46 -2.41
CA VAL A 348 -12.43 -7.21 -1.95
C VAL A 348 -12.03 -6.01 -2.79
N THR A 349 -11.05 -6.10 -3.70
CA THR A 349 -10.70 -5.01 -4.64
C THR A 349 -11.51 -5.05 -5.93
N GLU A 350 -11.95 -6.23 -6.37
CA GLU A 350 -12.96 -6.41 -7.44
C GLU A 350 -14.29 -5.70 -7.11
#